data_AF-A0A522V8L4-F1
#
_entry.id   AF-A0A522V8L4-F1
#
_cell.length_a   1.000
_cell.length_b   1.000
_cell.length_c   1.000
_cell.angle_alpha   90.00
_cell.angle_beta   90.00
_cell.angle_gamma   90.00
#
_symmetry.space_group_name_H-M   'P 1'
#
loop_
_entity.id
_entity.type
_entity.pdbx_description
1 polymer ?
#
loop_
_entity_poly.entity_id
_entity_poly.type
_entity_poly.pdbx_seq_one_letter_code
_entity_poly.pdbx_strand_id
1 'polypeptide(L)'
;MPSHIVLVENLKDWSIDYPDVVVVTARDYLSKADFLKYRGASIINLCRSYRYLSLGYYCSLLAEPRKHKVIPTVKTITDLSCRAIYSLNVEDLDAQVQKSLKKHSCNGDDAHRFELTIFFGRADHAELQDLARQLFDLFRCPLLKVEFRYEGRWHIATVKPLALNAIHAAQRALLGIALNEYLSKSWRTPKVKNTLRYDLAILHNPNEQTAPSNGKALQKFVKAGKKLGVNVELIEKKDYSRLAEYDALFIRETTAIDHYTYHFARKARIEGMVVLDDPDSIVKCANKVYLAELFAAHNIPSPKTKILQKGVHETAQGYIDFPVVLKIPDGSFSRGVYKANDAAEYKALTDKLFKESDLILAQEFLYTEFDWRIGILNHQPLYACQYFMSRKHWQILKHDALGHVEEGRFKTWRVQDVPHKVLDVALASARLIGDGLFGVDVKQTAGSVYVIEVNDNPNLDAGIEDQCLGDELYATILREFQRRIEMRRWN
;
A
#
# COMPACT_ATOMS: atom_id res chain seq x y z
N MET A 1 26.22 -25.92 -21.24
CA MET A 1 24.83 -26.30 -20.91
C MET A 1 24.53 -25.83 -19.49
N PRO A 2 23.34 -25.31 -19.16
CA PRO A 2 23.06 -24.96 -17.77
C PRO A 2 23.13 -26.24 -16.93
N SER A 3 24.12 -26.34 -16.04
CA SER A 3 24.32 -27.52 -15.19
C SER A 3 23.19 -27.58 -14.17
N HIS A 4 22.32 -28.58 -14.30
CA HIS A 4 21.31 -28.87 -13.29
C HIS A 4 21.98 -29.61 -12.13
N ILE A 5 21.78 -29.10 -10.92
CA ILE A 5 22.27 -29.72 -9.69
C ILE A 5 21.06 -30.04 -8.83
N VAL A 6 20.91 -31.30 -8.46
CA VAL A 6 19.88 -31.74 -7.53
C VAL A 6 20.48 -31.85 -6.14
N LEU A 7 19.87 -31.16 -5.16
CA LEU A 7 20.27 -31.22 -3.77
C LEU A 7 19.40 -32.20 -3.00
N VAL A 8 20.04 -33.17 -2.36
CA VAL A 8 19.40 -34.12 -1.45
C VAL A 8 20.10 -34.07 -0.08
N GLU A 9 19.38 -34.39 0.99
CA GLU A 9 20.03 -34.51 2.30
C GLU A 9 20.88 -35.78 2.41
N ASN A 10 20.46 -36.86 1.75
CA ASN A 10 21.17 -38.14 1.71
C ASN A 10 21.12 -38.73 0.29
N LEU A 11 22.27 -39.20 -0.20
CA LEU A 11 22.36 -39.84 -1.53
C LEU A 11 21.50 -41.10 -1.64
N LYS A 12 21.25 -41.80 -0.53
CA LYS A 12 20.36 -42.98 -0.49
C LYS A 12 18.91 -42.67 -0.85
N ASP A 13 18.50 -41.40 -0.77
CA ASP A 13 17.15 -40.98 -1.15
C ASP A 13 16.98 -40.90 -2.68
N TRP A 14 18.10 -40.90 -3.43
CA TRP A 14 18.11 -40.85 -4.89
C TRP A 14 18.09 -42.28 -5.48
N SER A 15 17.08 -42.59 -6.30
CA SER A 15 16.96 -43.87 -7.00
C SER A 15 17.73 -43.89 -8.32
N ILE A 16 18.10 -45.08 -8.78
CA ILE A 16 18.78 -45.34 -10.07
C ILE A 16 17.86 -45.03 -11.26
N ASP A 17 16.53 -45.06 -11.08
CA ASP A 17 15.53 -44.80 -12.14
C ASP A 17 15.37 -43.32 -12.50
N TYR A 18 16.07 -42.42 -11.81
CA TYR A 18 16.03 -40.98 -12.09
C TYR A 18 17.02 -40.60 -13.20
N PRO A 19 16.74 -39.51 -13.95
CA PRO A 19 17.61 -39.06 -15.03
C PRO A 19 19.04 -38.77 -14.54
N ASP A 20 20.01 -38.95 -15.43
CA ASP A 20 21.43 -38.71 -15.13
C ASP A 20 21.69 -37.21 -14.97
N VAL A 21 21.73 -36.76 -13.72
CA VAL A 21 21.97 -35.37 -13.31
C VAL A 21 22.96 -35.33 -12.15
N VAL A 22 23.62 -34.18 -11.99
CA VAL A 22 24.57 -34.00 -10.90
C VAL A 22 23.81 -33.92 -9.57
N VAL A 23 23.88 -34.98 -8.77
CA VAL A 23 23.30 -35.03 -7.42
C VAL A 23 24.37 -34.68 -6.39
N VAL A 24 24.07 -33.71 -5.52
CA VAL A 24 24.99 -33.22 -4.49
C VAL A 24 24.27 -33.25 -3.14
N THR A 25 24.99 -33.58 -2.08
CA THR A 25 24.41 -33.49 -0.74
C THR A 25 24.26 -32.04 -0.29
N ALA A 26 23.22 -31.73 0.48
CA ALA A 26 23.03 -30.41 1.06
C ALA A 26 24.28 -29.94 1.84
N ARG A 27 24.93 -30.85 2.58
CA ARG A 27 26.17 -30.54 3.34
C ARG A 27 27.34 -30.19 2.43
N ASP A 28 27.53 -30.93 1.34
CA ASP A 28 28.59 -30.67 0.36
C ASP A 28 28.36 -29.33 -0.35
N TYR A 29 27.13 -29.03 -0.73
CA TYR A 29 26.77 -27.77 -1.37
C TYR A 29 27.00 -26.55 -0.46
N LEU A 30 26.76 -26.68 0.85
CA LEU A 30 26.98 -25.61 1.82
C LEU A 30 28.48 -25.39 2.09
N SER A 31 29.27 -26.46 2.19
CA SER A 31 30.67 -26.43 2.64
C SER A 31 31.71 -26.22 1.55
N LYS A 32 31.48 -26.68 0.32
CA LYS A 32 32.50 -26.65 -0.75
C LYS A 32 32.44 -25.35 -1.55
N ALA A 33 33.55 -24.62 -1.57
CA ALA A 33 33.72 -23.38 -2.33
C ALA A 33 33.70 -23.59 -3.86
N ASP A 34 33.94 -24.82 -4.34
CA ASP A 34 33.97 -25.13 -5.78
C ASP A 34 32.64 -24.87 -6.49
N PHE A 35 31.52 -24.91 -5.76
CA PHE A 35 30.21 -24.60 -6.32
C PHE A 35 30.03 -23.10 -6.66
N LEU A 36 30.90 -22.20 -6.20
CA LEU A 36 30.92 -20.78 -6.61
C LEU A 36 31.34 -20.59 -8.08
N LYS A 37 32.01 -21.58 -8.67
CA LYS A 37 32.53 -21.51 -10.04
C LYS A 37 31.42 -21.73 -11.09
N TYR A 38 30.30 -22.36 -10.72
CA TYR A 38 29.18 -22.66 -11.61
C TYR A 38 28.17 -21.51 -11.71
N ARG A 39 28.58 -20.38 -12.32
CA ARG A 39 27.69 -19.22 -12.49
C ARG A 39 26.44 -19.61 -13.30
N GLY A 40 25.25 -19.35 -12.75
CA GLY A 40 23.97 -19.60 -13.42
C GLY A 40 23.49 -21.05 -13.41
N ALA A 41 24.01 -21.90 -12.52
CA ALA A 41 23.48 -23.26 -12.30
C ALA A 41 22.02 -23.24 -11.82
N SER A 42 21.24 -24.24 -12.23
CA SER A 42 19.86 -24.45 -11.78
C SER A 42 19.85 -25.51 -10.67
N ILE A 43 19.46 -25.09 -9.48
CA ILE A 43 19.44 -25.91 -8.27
C ILE A 43 18.02 -26.38 -8.03
N ILE A 44 17.83 -27.70 -8.05
CA ILE A 44 16.58 -28.34 -7.62
C ILE A 44 16.82 -28.83 -6.21
N ASN A 45 16.26 -28.13 -5.24
CA ASN A 45 16.38 -28.47 -3.84
C ASN A 45 15.25 -29.47 -3.48
N LEU A 46 15.64 -30.71 -3.18
CA LEU A 46 14.76 -31.82 -2.76
C LEU A 46 15.11 -32.27 -1.33
N CYS A 47 15.57 -31.35 -0.49
CA CYS A 47 15.82 -31.63 0.92
C CYS A 47 14.53 -32.08 1.64
N ARG A 48 14.71 -32.82 2.74
CA ARG A 48 13.59 -33.42 3.48
C ARG A 48 12.81 -32.38 4.27
N SER A 49 13.45 -31.28 4.66
CA SER A 49 12.81 -30.20 5.41
C SER A 49 13.25 -28.80 4.95
N TYR A 50 12.28 -27.89 4.86
CA TYR A 50 12.48 -26.47 4.58
C TYR A 50 12.18 -25.57 5.79
N ARG A 51 12.10 -26.12 7.00
CA ARG A 51 11.86 -25.32 8.21
C ARG A 51 12.95 -24.24 8.34
N TYR A 52 12.61 -23.09 8.92
CA TYR A 52 13.58 -22.06 9.26
C TYR A 52 14.82 -22.67 9.96
N LEU A 53 16.01 -22.28 9.50
CA LEU A 53 17.33 -22.81 9.91
C LEU A 53 17.58 -24.29 9.59
N SER A 54 16.79 -24.94 8.74
CA SER A 54 17.10 -26.29 8.23
C SER A 54 18.18 -26.26 7.14
N LEU A 55 18.77 -27.42 6.84
CA LEU A 55 19.71 -27.56 5.72
C LEU A 55 19.07 -27.16 4.38
N GLY A 56 17.82 -27.57 4.14
CA GLY A 56 17.07 -27.19 2.94
C GLY A 56 16.84 -25.68 2.84
N TYR A 57 16.54 -25.02 3.94
CA TYR A 57 16.40 -23.55 3.99
C TYR A 57 17.73 -22.85 3.65
N TYR A 58 18.84 -23.26 4.27
CA TYR A 58 20.15 -22.68 3.99
C TYR A 58 20.63 -22.93 2.56
N CYS A 59 20.30 -24.07 1.96
CA CYS A 59 20.65 -24.35 0.56
C CYS A 59 19.95 -23.38 -0.39
N SER A 60 18.67 -23.09 -0.16
CA SER A 60 17.92 -22.10 -0.96
C SER A 60 18.39 -20.67 -0.68
N LEU A 61 18.71 -20.33 0.58
CA LEU A 61 19.23 -19.01 0.96
C LEU A 61 20.60 -18.71 0.32
N LEU A 62 21.53 -19.67 0.36
CA LEU A 62 22.87 -19.48 -0.19
C LEU A 62 22.93 -19.61 -1.71
N ALA A 63 21.89 -20.13 -2.37
CA ALA A 63 21.82 -20.15 -3.83
C ALA A 63 21.68 -18.74 -4.43
N GLU A 64 20.99 -17.83 -3.75
CA GLU A 64 20.76 -16.44 -4.19
C GLU A 64 22.07 -15.62 -4.30
N PRO A 65 22.92 -15.48 -3.25
CA PRO A 65 24.19 -14.77 -3.37
C PRO A 65 25.17 -15.46 -4.33
N ARG A 66 25.03 -16.78 -4.56
CA ARG A 66 25.81 -17.54 -5.53
C ARG A 66 25.33 -17.34 -6.98
N LYS A 67 24.26 -16.57 -7.21
CA LYS A 67 23.62 -16.36 -8.52
C LYS A 67 23.19 -17.67 -9.17
N HIS A 68 22.80 -18.65 -8.35
CA HIS A 68 22.20 -19.89 -8.80
C HIS A 68 20.68 -19.73 -8.81
N LYS A 69 20.01 -20.33 -9.79
CA LYS A 69 18.54 -20.33 -9.84
C LYS A 69 18.03 -21.51 -9.03
N VAL A 70 17.39 -21.28 -7.88
CA VAL A 70 16.94 -22.35 -6.98
C VAL A 70 15.42 -22.53 -6.98
N ILE A 71 14.98 -23.78 -6.86
CA ILE A 71 13.59 -24.15 -6.62
C ILE A 71 13.52 -25.17 -5.46
N PRO A 72 12.74 -24.93 -4.39
CA PRO A 72 12.01 -23.69 -4.07
C PRO A 72 12.94 -22.55 -3.61
N THR A 73 12.51 -21.30 -3.78
CA THR A 73 13.22 -20.11 -3.26
C THR A 73 12.96 -19.90 -1.77
N VAL A 74 13.73 -19.04 -1.10
CA VAL A 74 13.45 -18.68 0.31
C VAL A 74 12.07 -18.05 0.45
N LYS A 75 11.69 -17.16 -0.47
CA LYS A 75 10.34 -16.56 -0.52
C LYS A 75 9.27 -17.65 -0.57
N THR A 76 9.39 -18.60 -1.51
CA THR A 76 8.49 -19.76 -1.63
C THR A 76 8.37 -20.56 -0.33
N ILE A 77 9.49 -20.81 0.35
CA ILE A 77 9.51 -21.57 1.61
C ILE A 77 8.74 -20.83 2.70
N THR A 78 8.96 -19.52 2.82
CA THR A 78 8.23 -18.66 3.76
C THR A 78 6.74 -18.65 3.43
N ASP A 79 6.39 -18.50 2.15
CA ASP A 79 5.00 -18.45 1.69
C ASP A 79 4.24 -19.73 2.05
N LEU A 80 4.85 -20.90 1.84
CA LEU A 80 4.26 -22.20 2.21
C LEU A 80 4.13 -22.41 3.72
N SER A 81 4.89 -21.68 4.54
CA SER A 81 4.79 -21.75 6.01
C SER A 81 3.65 -20.88 6.57
N CYS A 82 3.21 -19.86 5.82
CA CYS A 82 2.19 -18.90 6.23
C CYS A 82 0.77 -19.38 5.87
N ARG A 83 -0.01 -19.82 6.87
CA ARG A 83 -1.40 -20.27 6.66
C ARG A 83 -2.34 -19.21 6.07
N ALA A 84 -2.01 -17.92 6.21
CA ALA A 84 -2.85 -16.82 5.74
C ALA A 84 -2.81 -16.61 4.21
N ILE A 85 -1.78 -17.10 3.51
CA ILE A 85 -1.66 -16.96 2.05
C ILE A 85 -2.69 -17.84 1.32
N TYR A 86 -3.15 -18.91 1.96
CA TYR A 86 -4.17 -19.80 1.41
C TYR A 86 -5.53 -19.11 1.23
N SER A 87 -5.78 -17.96 1.84
CA SER A 87 -7.07 -17.24 1.69
C SER A 87 -7.11 -16.38 0.43
N LEU A 88 -5.97 -15.85 -0.02
CA LEU A 88 -5.90 -14.73 -0.98
C LEU A 88 -5.75 -15.15 -2.44
N ASN A 89 -5.07 -16.28 -2.70
CA ASN A 89 -4.93 -16.83 -4.06
C ASN A 89 -6.05 -17.83 -4.40
N VAL A 90 -6.94 -18.14 -3.46
CA VAL A 90 -7.94 -19.21 -3.60
C VAL A 90 -9.22 -18.76 -4.31
N GLU A 91 -9.50 -17.46 -4.41
CA GLU A 91 -10.69 -16.99 -5.13
C GLU A 91 -10.66 -17.35 -6.64
N ASP A 92 -9.49 -17.29 -7.29
CA ASP A 92 -9.31 -17.70 -8.69
C ASP A 92 -9.23 -19.24 -8.86
N LEU A 93 -8.71 -19.96 -7.86
CA LEU A 93 -8.59 -21.42 -7.85
C LEU A 93 -9.91 -22.11 -7.45
N ASP A 94 -10.80 -21.44 -6.72
CA ASP A 94 -12.03 -21.99 -6.14
C ASP A 94 -12.94 -22.59 -7.21
N ALA A 95 -13.10 -21.91 -8.34
CA ALA A 95 -13.91 -22.39 -9.46
C ALA A 95 -13.35 -23.69 -10.08
N GLN A 96 -12.02 -23.80 -10.20
CA GLN A 96 -11.37 -25.02 -10.70
C GLN A 96 -11.39 -26.14 -9.67
N VAL A 97 -11.17 -25.83 -8.39
CA VAL A 97 -11.25 -26.80 -7.29
C VAL A 97 -12.65 -27.41 -7.25
N GLN A 98 -13.71 -26.59 -7.33
CA GLN A 98 -15.09 -27.10 -7.42
C GLN A 98 -15.30 -27.96 -8.67
N LYS A 99 -14.79 -27.54 -9.84
CA LYS A 99 -14.98 -28.26 -11.09
C LYS A 99 -14.30 -29.62 -11.09
N SER A 100 -13.05 -29.70 -10.64
CA SER A 100 -12.25 -30.91 -10.68
C SER A 100 -12.59 -31.89 -9.55
N LEU A 101 -13.11 -31.42 -8.41
CA LEU A 101 -13.53 -32.30 -7.29
C LEU A 101 -15.03 -32.64 -7.30
N LYS A 102 -15.82 -32.12 -8.24
CA LYS A 102 -17.27 -32.35 -8.34
C LYS A 102 -17.66 -33.84 -8.41
N LYS A 103 -16.81 -34.69 -8.99
CA LYS A 103 -17.03 -36.15 -9.12
C LYS A 103 -16.50 -36.96 -7.94
N HIS A 104 -15.70 -36.37 -7.06
CA HIS A 104 -15.12 -37.04 -5.89
C HIS A 104 -15.99 -36.93 -4.63
N SER A 105 -17.02 -36.08 -4.65
CA SER A 105 -18.12 -36.15 -3.68
C SER A 105 -19.05 -37.29 -4.05
N CYS A 106 -18.89 -38.45 -3.40
CA CYS A 106 -19.95 -39.38 -2.95
C CYS A 106 -19.39 -40.80 -2.70
N ASN A 107 -19.24 -41.15 -1.42
CA ASN A 107 -19.62 -42.43 -0.75
C ASN A 107 -18.61 -42.84 0.33
N GLY A 108 -19.03 -42.73 1.60
CA GLY A 108 -18.34 -43.27 2.79
C GLY A 108 -17.83 -42.19 3.76
N ASP A 109 -17.66 -42.54 5.03
CA ASP A 109 -17.30 -41.63 6.15
C ASP A 109 -15.96 -40.87 5.97
N ASP A 110 -15.14 -41.23 4.98
CA ASP A 110 -13.93 -40.49 4.54
C ASP A 110 -14.21 -39.37 3.50
N ALA A 111 -15.46 -39.15 3.11
CA ALA A 111 -15.88 -38.26 2.01
C ALA A 111 -15.67 -36.75 2.23
N HIS A 112 -15.02 -36.35 3.33
CA HIS A 112 -14.78 -34.94 3.65
C HIS A 112 -13.32 -34.50 3.48
N ARG A 113 -12.40 -35.40 3.11
CA ARG A 113 -10.98 -35.08 2.92
C ARG A 113 -10.42 -35.74 1.67
N PHE A 114 -9.65 -34.98 0.89
CA PHE A 114 -8.96 -35.50 -0.30
C PHE A 114 -7.52 -35.01 -0.31
N GLU A 115 -6.58 -35.90 -0.60
CA GLU A 115 -5.16 -35.57 -0.66
C GLU A 115 -4.64 -35.71 -2.10
N LEU A 116 -4.02 -34.65 -2.60
CA LEU A 116 -3.39 -34.62 -3.91
C LEU A 116 -1.88 -34.46 -3.76
N THR A 117 -1.13 -35.35 -4.41
CA THR A 117 0.32 -35.21 -4.53
C THR A 117 0.69 -34.68 -5.91
N ILE A 118 1.52 -33.65 -5.95
CA ILE A 118 1.95 -32.96 -7.17
C ILE A 118 3.48 -33.07 -7.30
N PHE A 119 3.94 -33.51 -8.46
CA PHE A 119 5.35 -33.65 -8.83
C PHE A 119 5.67 -32.73 -10.01
N PHE A 120 6.41 -31.64 -9.78
CA PHE A 120 6.76 -30.65 -10.81
C PHE A 120 5.56 -30.18 -11.68
N GLY A 121 4.38 -30.07 -11.08
CA GLY A 121 3.13 -29.69 -11.76
C GLY A 121 2.37 -30.85 -12.43
N ARG A 122 2.79 -32.11 -12.26
CA ARG A 122 2.03 -33.31 -12.65
C ARG A 122 1.33 -33.94 -11.45
N ALA A 123 0.14 -34.46 -11.67
CA ALA A 123 -0.61 -35.26 -10.71
C ALA A 123 -0.90 -36.64 -11.27
N ASP A 124 -1.19 -37.59 -10.39
CA ASP A 124 -1.57 -38.97 -10.75
C ASP A 124 -2.94 -39.03 -11.44
N HIS A 125 -3.82 -38.07 -11.13
CA HIS A 125 -5.16 -37.97 -11.70
C HIS A 125 -5.21 -36.99 -12.87
N ALA A 126 -5.59 -37.47 -14.05
CA ALA A 126 -5.69 -36.66 -15.27
C ALA A 126 -6.68 -35.49 -15.13
N GLU A 127 -7.77 -35.66 -14.38
CA GLU A 127 -8.79 -34.61 -14.16
C GLU A 127 -8.28 -33.44 -13.27
N LEU A 128 -7.21 -33.67 -12.50
CA LEU A 128 -6.59 -32.69 -11.60
C LEU A 128 -5.28 -32.11 -12.17
N GLN A 129 -4.91 -32.48 -13.39
CA GLN A 129 -3.64 -32.10 -14.00
C GLN A 129 -3.51 -30.59 -14.25
N ASP A 130 -4.61 -29.90 -14.59
CA ASP A 130 -4.61 -28.44 -14.77
C ASP A 130 -4.47 -27.72 -13.42
N LEU A 131 -5.18 -28.17 -12.39
CA LEU A 131 -5.06 -27.66 -11.03
C LEU A 131 -3.64 -27.86 -10.48
N ALA A 132 -3.06 -29.05 -10.72
CA ALA A 132 -1.69 -29.37 -10.32
C ALA A 132 -0.66 -28.43 -10.98
N ARG A 133 -0.85 -28.08 -12.25
CA ARG A 133 0.01 -27.14 -12.97
C ARG A 133 -0.09 -25.74 -12.37
N GLN A 134 -1.31 -25.25 -12.10
CA GLN A 134 -1.51 -23.92 -11.51
C GLN A 134 -0.92 -23.81 -10.11
N LEU A 135 -1.13 -24.82 -9.26
CA LEU A 135 -0.56 -24.86 -7.92
C LEU A 135 0.98 -24.89 -7.95
N PHE A 136 1.56 -25.61 -8.91
CA PHE A 136 3.01 -25.59 -9.12
C PHE A 136 3.52 -24.25 -9.65
N ASP A 137 2.80 -23.59 -10.56
CA ASP A 137 3.20 -22.29 -11.08
C ASP A 137 3.13 -21.18 -10.02
N LEU A 138 2.16 -21.28 -9.10
CA LEU A 138 1.96 -20.36 -7.99
C LEU A 138 3.01 -20.56 -6.89
N PHE A 139 3.11 -21.78 -6.34
CA PHE A 139 4.00 -22.04 -5.21
C PHE A 139 5.43 -22.38 -5.62
N ARG A 140 5.71 -22.76 -6.89
CA ARG A 140 7.06 -23.09 -7.39
C ARG A 140 7.85 -24.00 -6.44
N CYS A 141 7.19 -25.04 -5.91
CA CYS A 141 7.82 -26.05 -5.07
C CYS A 141 7.88 -27.39 -5.83
N PRO A 142 9.03 -28.10 -5.88
CA PRO A 142 9.20 -29.30 -6.70
C PRO A 142 8.21 -30.41 -6.39
N LEU A 143 7.96 -30.64 -5.10
CA LEU A 143 7.10 -31.70 -4.58
C LEU A 143 6.12 -31.06 -3.61
N LEU A 144 4.82 -31.23 -3.86
CA LEU A 144 3.75 -30.66 -3.06
C LEU A 144 2.74 -31.72 -2.66
N LYS A 145 2.27 -31.63 -1.42
CA LYS A 145 1.09 -32.33 -0.92
C LYS A 145 0.02 -31.30 -0.61
N VAL A 146 -1.16 -31.49 -1.18
CA VAL A 146 -2.31 -30.59 -1.03
C VAL A 146 -3.45 -31.35 -0.39
N GLU A 147 -3.92 -30.87 0.75
CA GLU A 147 -5.06 -31.43 1.48
C GLU A 147 -6.29 -30.56 1.22
N PHE A 148 -7.36 -31.17 0.71
CA PHE A 148 -8.65 -30.53 0.49
C PHE A 148 -9.65 -30.99 1.55
N ARG A 149 -10.53 -30.09 1.97
CA ARG A 149 -11.64 -30.39 2.89
C ARG A 149 -12.97 -29.97 2.30
N TYR A 150 -14.01 -30.73 2.61
CA TYR A 150 -15.38 -30.45 2.18
C TYR A 150 -16.22 -29.96 3.36
N GLU A 151 -16.53 -28.65 3.35
CA GLU A 151 -17.38 -27.97 4.35
C GLU A 151 -18.45 -27.16 3.59
N GLY A 152 -19.42 -27.85 2.98
CA GLY A 152 -20.42 -27.26 2.06
C GLY A 152 -19.89 -26.93 0.66
N ARG A 153 -18.60 -26.60 0.55
CA ARG A 153 -17.81 -26.53 -0.69
C ARG A 153 -16.41 -27.10 -0.47
N TRP A 154 -15.76 -27.55 -1.54
CA TRP A 154 -14.35 -27.97 -1.45
C TRP A 154 -13.46 -26.76 -1.23
N HIS A 155 -12.54 -26.82 -0.28
CA HIS A 155 -11.52 -25.77 -0.12
C HIS A 155 -10.16 -26.41 0.15
N ILE A 156 -9.10 -25.68 -0.18
CA ILE A 156 -7.72 -26.10 0.12
C ILE A 156 -7.49 -25.86 1.61
N ALA A 157 -7.32 -26.93 2.37
CA ALA A 157 -7.08 -26.85 3.80
C ALA A 157 -5.60 -26.60 4.11
N THR A 158 -4.70 -27.33 3.43
CA THR A 158 -3.26 -27.10 3.56
C THR A 158 -2.51 -27.42 2.27
N VAL A 159 -1.44 -26.68 2.00
CA VAL A 159 -0.42 -27.00 0.99
C VAL A 159 0.90 -27.14 1.72
N LYS A 160 1.62 -28.24 1.51
CA LYS A 160 2.90 -28.49 2.19
C LYS A 160 3.93 -29.06 1.21
N PRO A 161 5.21 -28.72 1.36
CA PRO A 161 6.27 -29.44 0.67
C PRO A 161 6.24 -30.93 1.02
N LEU A 162 6.45 -31.79 0.02
CA LEU A 162 6.59 -33.23 0.23
C LEU A 162 8.07 -33.64 0.15
N ALA A 163 8.51 -34.50 1.07
CA ALA A 163 9.86 -35.03 1.07
C ALA A 163 9.98 -36.26 0.15
N LEU A 164 11.14 -36.41 -0.49
CA LEU A 164 11.41 -37.50 -1.46
C LEU A 164 11.20 -38.91 -0.85
N ASN A 165 11.51 -39.07 0.43
CA ASN A 165 11.37 -40.33 1.17
C ASN A 165 9.91 -40.70 1.52
N ALA A 166 8.99 -39.74 1.45
CA ALA A 166 7.56 -39.96 1.72
C ALA A 166 6.79 -40.45 0.48
N ILE A 167 7.46 -40.64 -0.67
CA ILE A 167 6.85 -41.01 -1.94
C ILE A 167 6.72 -42.55 -2.04
N HIS A 168 5.51 -43.01 -2.34
CA HIS A 168 5.22 -44.43 -2.52
C HIS A 168 5.86 -45.02 -3.79
N ALA A 169 6.14 -46.32 -3.79
CA ALA A 169 6.80 -47.00 -4.92
C ALA A 169 6.06 -46.80 -6.25
N ALA A 170 4.72 -46.82 -6.25
CA ALA A 170 3.90 -46.59 -7.44
C ALA A 170 4.05 -45.17 -8.02
N GLN A 171 4.32 -44.17 -7.17
CA GLN A 171 4.46 -42.77 -7.58
C GLN A 171 5.88 -42.43 -8.07
N ARG A 172 6.86 -43.31 -7.83
CA ARG A 172 8.26 -43.08 -8.23
C ARG A 172 8.43 -43.01 -9.75
N ALA A 173 7.70 -43.83 -10.49
CA ALA A 173 7.70 -43.79 -11.95
C ALA A 173 7.18 -42.44 -12.47
N LEU A 174 6.10 -41.93 -11.87
CA LEU A 174 5.51 -40.65 -12.24
C LEU A 174 6.42 -39.46 -11.88
N LEU A 175 7.10 -39.51 -10.73
CA LEU A 175 8.14 -38.54 -10.38
C LEU A 175 9.30 -38.54 -11.39
N GLY A 176 9.79 -39.72 -11.79
CA GLY A 176 10.87 -39.83 -12.78
C GLY A 176 10.51 -39.18 -14.12
N ILE A 177 9.29 -39.43 -14.62
CA ILE A 177 8.76 -38.80 -15.83
C ILE A 177 8.66 -37.28 -15.65
N ALA A 178 8.06 -36.82 -14.55
CA ALA A 178 7.87 -35.39 -14.27
C ALA A 178 9.21 -34.64 -14.15
N LEU A 179 10.21 -35.26 -13.50
CA LEU A 179 11.55 -34.71 -13.34
C LEU A 179 12.27 -34.64 -14.70
N ASN A 180 12.21 -35.69 -15.53
CA ASN A 180 12.82 -35.70 -16.85
C ASN A 180 12.20 -34.63 -17.78
N GLU A 181 10.89 -34.46 -17.76
CA GLU A 181 10.21 -33.38 -18.47
C GLU A 181 10.59 -31.99 -17.95
N TYR A 182 10.79 -31.85 -16.64
CA TYR A 182 11.19 -30.59 -16.04
C TYR A 182 12.63 -30.22 -16.38
N LEU A 183 13.53 -31.21 -16.45
CA LEU A 183 14.93 -31.06 -16.81
C LEU A 183 15.14 -30.83 -18.32
N SER A 184 14.35 -31.50 -19.17
CA SER A 184 14.41 -31.34 -20.63
C SER A 184 13.83 -30.01 -21.11
N LYS A 185 12.97 -29.37 -20.31
CA LYS A 185 12.53 -28.00 -20.55
C LYS A 185 13.66 -27.05 -20.20
N SER A 186 14.15 -26.29 -21.19
CA SER A 186 14.95 -25.09 -20.95
C SER A 186 14.27 -24.28 -19.85
N TRP A 187 14.97 -24.01 -18.74
CA TRP A 187 14.49 -23.14 -17.66
C TRP A 187 14.27 -21.74 -18.24
N ARG A 188 13.12 -21.58 -18.89
CA ARG A 188 12.51 -20.29 -19.10
C ARG A 188 12.19 -19.85 -17.70
N THR A 189 13.03 -18.95 -17.21
CA THR A 189 12.61 -18.00 -16.19
C THR A 189 11.26 -17.52 -16.70
N PRO A 190 10.17 -17.67 -15.94
CA PRO A 190 8.86 -17.26 -16.42
C PRO A 190 9.08 -15.90 -17.08
N LYS A 191 8.56 -15.69 -18.29
CA LYS A 191 8.29 -14.31 -18.70
C LYS A 191 7.47 -13.80 -17.54
N VAL A 192 8.07 -12.98 -16.68
CA VAL A 192 7.39 -12.39 -15.55
C VAL A 192 6.24 -11.67 -16.23
N LYS A 193 5.05 -12.27 -16.20
CA LYS A 193 3.82 -11.59 -16.55
C LYS A 193 3.48 -10.75 -15.33
N ASN A 194 4.36 -9.79 -15.13
CA ASN A 194 4.28 -8.55 -14.37
C ASN A 194 5.62 -7.87 -14.68
N THR A 195 5.68 -7.25 -15.85
CA THR A 195 6.68 -6.19 -16.14
C THR A 195 6.35 -4.94 -15.33
N LEU A 196 5.97 -5.13 -14.06
CA LEU A 196 5.73 -4.08 -13.09
C LEU A 196 6.96 -4.13 -12.18
N ARG A 197 7.75 -3.05 -12.22
CA ARG A 197 9.07 -2.93 -11.61
C ARG A 197 8.99 -2.67 -10.10
N TYR A 198 7.84 -2.18 -9.64
CA TYR A 198 7.59 -1.73 -8.27
C TYR A 198 6.16 -2.07 -7.84
N ASP A 199 5.98 -2.36 -6.56
CA ASP A 199 4.69 -2.60 -5.91
C ASP A 199 4.31 -1.41 -5.02
N LEU A 200 3.16 -0.80 -5.27
CA LEU A 200 2.65 0.37 -4.55
C LEU A 200 1.27 0.05 -3.95
N ALA A 201 1.17 0.19 -2.63
CA ALA A 201 -0.09 0.10 -1.91
C ALA A 201 -0.78 1.46 -1.84
N ILE A 202 -2.06 1.53 -2.21
CA ILE A 202 -2.94 2.67 -1.94
C ILE A 202 -3.89 2.27 -0.81
N LEU A 203 -3.70 2.82 0.38
CA LEU A 203 -4.62 2.64 1.49
C LEU A 203 -5.89 3.44 1.25
N HIS A 204 -7.05 2.80 1.29
CA HIS A 204 -8.33 3.47 1.16
C HIS A 204 -9.40 2.79 2.03
N ASN A 205 -10.47 3.54 2.31
CA ASN A 205 -11.65 3.03 2.99
C ASN A 205 -12.89 3.24 2.10
N PRO A 206 -13.44 2.16 1.49
CA PRO A 206 -14.62 2.25 0.64
C PRO A 206 -15.86 2.88 1.29
N ASN A 207 -15.92 2.87 2.64
CA ASN A 207 -17.06 3.36 3.40
C ASN A 207 -16.88 4.81 3.90
N GLU A 208 -15.73 5.43 3.64
CA GLU A 208 -15.48 6.83 4.01
C GLU A 208 -16.25 7.75 3.06
N GLN A 209 -17.13 8.59 3.61
CA GLN A 209 -17.96 9.49 2.80
C GLN A 209 -17.16 10.65 2.18
N THR A 210 -16.25 11.23 2.96
CA THR A 210 -15.40 12.35 2.54
C THR A 210 -13.99 11.87 2.25
N ALA A 211 -13.89 10.78 1.47
CA ALA A 211 -12.62 10.20 1.11
C ALA A 211 -11.78 11.22 0.30
N PRO A 212 -10.47 11.32 0.56
CA PRO A 212 -9.59 12.24 -0.17
C PRO A 212 -9.42 11.92 -1.68
N SER A 213 -9.92 10.78 -2.14
CA SER A 213 -9.99 10.44 -3.56
C SER A 213 -11.20 9.55 -3.83
N ASN A 214 -12.01 9.93 -4.81
CA ASN A 214 -13.17 9.14 -5.23
C ASN A 214 -12.76 7.84 -5.95
N GLY A 215 -13.71 6.89 -6.07
CA GLY A 215 -13.45 5.60 -6.69
C GLY A 215 -12.95 5.68 -8.14
N LYS A 216 -13.35 6.71 -8.91
CA LYS A 216 -12.86 6.94 -10.27
C LYS A 216 -11.37 7.33 -10.28
N ALA A 217 -10.94 8.18 -9.35
CA ALA A 217 -9.55 8.55 -9.17
C ALA A 217 -8.68 7.34 -8.81
N LEU A 218 -9.14 6.49 -7.89
CA LEU A 218 -8.44 5.24 -7.52
C LEU A 218 -8.24 4.32 -8.74
N GLN A 219 -9.27 4.15 -9.58
CA GLN A 219 -9.15 3.37 -10.81
C GLN A 219 -8.19 4.01 -11.84
N LYS A 220 -8.12 5.34 -11.90
CA LYS A 220 -7.13 6.04 -12.73
C LYS A 220 -5.70 5.81 -12.23
N PHE A 221 -5.47 5.79 -10.92
CA PHE A 221 -4.18 5.39 -10.36
C PHE A 221 -3.78 3.97 -10.78
N VAL A 222 -4.69 3.00 -10.66
CA VAL A 222 -4.43 1.61 -11.08
C VAL A 222 -4.10 1.53 -12.57
N LYS A 223 -4.85 2.25 -13.42
CA LYS A 223 -4.60 2.30 -14.87
C LYS A 223 -3.28 2.97 -15.22
N ALA A 224 -2.95 4.08 -14.56
CA ALA A 224 -1.69 4.80 -14.75
C ALA A 224 -0.49 3.95 -14.30
N GLY A 225 -0.63 3.23 -13.17
CA GLY A 225 0.37 2.29 -12.67
C GLY A 225 0.72 1.21 -13.69
N LYS A 226 -0.29 0.56 -14.27
CA LYS A 226 -0.09 -0.46 -15.33
C LYS A 226 0.70 0.08 -16.54
N LYS A 227 0.46 1.34 -16.94
CA LYS A 227 1.20 1.99 -18.04
C LYS A 227 2.65 2.30 -17.66
N LEU A 228 2.89 2.69 -16.41
CA LEU A 228 4.22 3.07 -15.90
C LEU A 228 5.05 1.89 -15.41
N GLY A 229 4.51 0.67 -15.43
CA GLY A 229 5.21 -0.47 -14.85
C GLY A 229 5.19 -0.47 -13.32
N VAL A 230 4.15 0.05 -12.68
CA VAL A 230 3.94 -0.03 -11.22
C VAL A 230 2.69 -0.87 -10.96
N ASN A 231 2.82 -1.88 -10.10
CA ASN A 231 1.68 -2.62 -9.60
C ASN A 231 1.04 -1.80 -8.49
N VAL A 232 -0.13 -1.24 -8.78
CA VAL A 232 -0.89 -0.43 -7.81
C VAL A 232 -2.00 -1.32 -7.26
N GLU A 233 -1.88 -1.67 -5.97
CA GLU A 233 -2.88 -2.45 -5.24
C GLU A 233 -3.64 -1.53 -4.28
N LEU A 234 -4.96 -1.64 -4.29
CA LEU A 234 -5.80 -0.94 -3.32
C LEU A 234 -5.92 -1.82 -2.08
N ILE A 235 -5.49 -1.29 -0.93
CA ILE A 235 -5.47 -2.02 0.35
C ILE A 235 -6.36 -1.36 1.39
N GLU A 236 -6.80 -2.14 2.37
CA GLU A 236 -7.65 -1.67 3.46
C GLU A 236 -6.96 -1.86 4.82
N LYS A 237 -7.62 -1.41 5.90
CA LYS A 237 -7.15 -1.56 7.29
C LYS A 237 -6.69 -2.99 7.64
N LYS A 238 -7.37 -4.01 7.10
CA LYS A 238 -7.08 -5.44 7.36
C LYS A 238 -5.72 -5.90 6.82
N ASP A 239 -5.17 -5.17 5.84
CA ASP A 239 -3.93 -5.51 5.15
C ASP A 239 -2.68 -4.93 5.85
N TYR A 240 -2.85 -4.41 7.07
CA TYR A 240 -1.75 -3.87 7.86
C TYR A 240 -0.57 -4.84 8.05
N SER A 241 -0.84 -6.14 8.17
CA SER A 241 0.20 -7.17 8.34
C SER A 241 1.13 -7.27 7.13
N ARG A 242 0.57 -7.22 5.92
CA ARG A 242 1.29 -7.38 4.65
C ARG A 242 1.93 -6.10 4.12
N LEU A 243 1.82 -4.98 4.84
CA LEU A 243 2.32 -3.68 4.35
C LEU A 243 3.80 -3.72 3.93
N ALA A 244 4.62 -4.55 4.58
CA ALA A 244 6.04 -4.71 4.27
C ALA A 244 6.32 -5.43 2.92
N GLU A 245 5.29 -5.93 2.24
CA GLU A 245 5.43 -6.56 0.91
C GLU A 245 5.55 -5.53 -0.23
N TYR A 246 5.20 -4.26 0.03
CA TYR A 246 5.19 -3.20 -0.97
C TYR A 246 6.44 -2.31 -0.90
N ASP A 247 6.82 -1.71 -2.03
CA ASP A 247 7.90 -0.71 -2.10
C ASP A 247 7.46 0.68 -1.61
N ALA A 248 6.16 0.98 -1.74
CA ALA A 248 5.58 2.29 -1.47
C ALA A 248 4.18 2.20 -0.86
N LEU A 249 3.84 3.21 -0.04
CA LEU A 249 2.51 3.44 0.51
C LEU A 249 2.02 4.84 0.11
N PHE A 250 0.80 4.89 -0.42
CA PHE A 250 0.05 6.12 -0.62
C PHE A 250 -1.25 6.05 0.17
N ILE A 251 -1.53 7.04 1.00
CA ILE A 251 -2.73 7.04 1.83
C ILE A 251 -3.80 7.85 1.11
N ARG A 252 -4.99 7.27 0.91
CA ARG A 252 -6.18 7.95 0.37
C ARG A 252 -7.40 7.72 1.25
N GLU A 253 -7.15 7.81 2.54
CA GLU A 253 -8.11 7.89 3.62
C GLU A 253 -7.67 9.02 4.55
N THR A 254 -8.60 9.65 5.26
CA THR A 254 -8.28 10.75 6.17
C THR A 254 -7.18 10.37 7.17
N THR A 255 -6.17 11.23 7.24
CA THR A 255 -5.07 11.12 8.19
C THR A 255 -5.41 11.82 9.50
N ALA A 256 -5.06 11.17 10.62
CA ALA A 256 -5.20 11.71 11.97
C ALA A 256 -4.20 11.00 12.90
N ILE A 257 -3.69 11.72 13.91
CA ILE A 257 -2.64 11.23 14.81
C ILE A 257 -3.14 10.03 15.64
N ASP A 258 -4.41 10.06 16.05
CA ASP A 258 -5.09 9.00 16.81
C ASP A 258 -5.81 7.97 15.90
N HIS A 259 -5.48 7.95 14.61
CA HIS A 259 -6.11 7.09 13.62
C HIS A 259 -5.15 6.01 13.09
N TYR A 260 -5.69 4.91 12.57
CA TYR A 260 -4.86 3.80 12.08
C TYR A 260 -4.05 4.18 10.83
N THR A 261 -4.47 5.18 10.08
CA THR A 261 -3.71 5.73 8.94
C THR A 261 -2.34 6.22 9.36
N TYR A 262 -2.21 6.83 10.55
CA TYR A 262 -0.91 7.20 11.11
C TYR A 262 -0.03 5.98 11.46
N HIS A 263 -0.63 4.89 11.95
CA HIS A 263 0.11 3.63 12.18
C HIS A 263 0.63 3.02 10.87
N PHE A 264 -0.14 3.06 9.79
CA PHE A 264 0.30 2.65 8.46
C PHE A 264 1.49 3.49 7.98
N ALA A 265 1.37 4.82 8.06
CA ALA A 265 2.45 5.73 7.68
C ALA A 265 3.73 5.45 8.47
N ARG A 266 3.61 5.22 9.79
CA ARG A 266 4.74 4.91 10.68
C ARG A 266 5.38 3.58 10.36
N LYS A 267 4.57 2.53 10.17
CA LYS A 267 5.07 1.20 9.80
C LYS A 267 5.80 1.27 8.47
N ALA A 268 5.20 1.88 7.44
CA ALA A 268 5.83 2.01 6.13
C ALA A 268 7.18 2.74 6.20
N ARG A 269 7.29 3.81 7.02
CA ARG A 269 8.58 4.48 7.26
C ARG A 269 9.62 3.56 7.93
N ILE A 270 9.23 2.81 8.96
CA ILE A 270 10.12 1.88 9.68
C ILE A 270 10.61 0.76 8.76
N GLU A 271 9.73 0.23 7.91
CA GLU A 271 10.03 -0.80 6.92
C GLU A 271 10.81 -0.26 5.70
N GLY A 272 11.18 1.03 5.70
CA GLY A 272 11.97 1.63 4.62
C GLY A 272 11.21 1.88 3.33
N MET A 273 9.87 1.79 3.35
CA MET A 273 9.01 2.06 2.20
C MET A 273 8.99 3.56 1.87
N VAL A 274 8.75 3.89 0.59
CA VAL A 274 8.47 5.27 0.19
C VAL A 274 7.05 5.65 0.59
N VAL A 275 6.90 6.76 1.30
CA VAL A 275 5.60 7.30 1.74
C VAL A 275 5.56 8.78 1.40
N LEU A 276 4.52 9.25 0.70
CA LEU A 276 4.29 10.68 0.47
C LEU A 276 3.56 11.33 1.64
N ASP A 277 2.59 10.61 2.22
CA ASP A 277 1.84 11.01 3.42
C ASP A 277 2.60 10.57 4.69
N ASP A 278 3.78 11.15 4.90
CA ASP A 278 4.69 10.67 5.93
C ASP A 278 4.23 11.05 7.36
N PRO A 279 4.58 10.26 8.38
CA PRO A 279 4.17 10.52 9.77
C PRO A 279 4.47 11.92 10.30
N ASP A 280 5.59 12.53 9.91
CA ASP A 280 5.95 13.85 10.44
C ASP A 280 5.05 14.91 9.80
N SER A 281 4.79 14.80 8.49
CA SER A 281 3.81 15.63 7.80
C SER A 281 2.42 15.51 8.41
N ILE A 282 1.94 14.30 8.71
CA ILE A 282 0.64 14.08 9.37
C ILE A 282 0.57 14.85 10.71
N VAL A 283 1.60 14.72 11.55
CA VAL A 283 1.62 15.38 12.88
C VAL A 283 1.65 16.90 12.74
N LYS A 284 2.46 17.43 11.82
CA LYS A 284 2.60 18.87 11.60
C LYS A 284 1.33 19.49 11.01
N CYS A 285 0.70 18.84 10.03
CA CYS A 285 -0.50 19.34 9.35
C CYS A 285 -1.76 19.21 10.21
N ALA A 286 -1.88 18.15 11.01
CA ALA A 286 -3.04 17.95 11.89
C ALA A 286 -3.17 19.04 12.96
N ASN A 287 -2.03 19.62 13.40
CA ASN A 287 -2.00 20.57 14.50
C ASN A 287 -2.01 22.03 14.02
N LYS A 288 -3.16 22.69 14.17
CA LYS A 288 -3.31 24.10 13.75
C LYS A 288 -2.46 25.08 14.56
N VAL A 289 -2.19 24.78 15.84
CA VAL A 289 -1.28 25.60 16.67
C VAL A 289 0.12 25.54 16.10
N TYR A 290 0.60 24.33 15.77
CA TYR A 290 1.91 24.14 15.14
C TYR A 290 2.02 24.93 13.83
N LEU A 291 1.03 24.83 12.95
CA LEU A 291 1.02 25.59 11.69
C LEU A 291 1.02 27.10 11.91
N ALA A 292 0.22 27.61 12.86
CA ALA A 292 0.16 29.04 13.15
C ALA A 292 1.51 29.59 13.66
N GLU A 293 2.14 28.90 14.60
CA GLU A 293 3.49 29.25 15.10
C GLU A 293 4.54 29.14 13.98
N LEU A 294 4.46 28.09 13.16
CA LEU A 294 5.40 27.87 12.06
C LEU A 294 5.33 28.99 11.01
N PHE A 295 4.12 29.42 10.64
CA PHE A 295 3.90 30.52 9.71
C PHE A 295 4.36 31.85 10.27
N ALA A 296 4.06 32.13 11.54
CA ALA A 296 4.52 33.35 12.22
C ALA A 296 6.06 33.41 12.27
N ALA A 297 6.73 32.32 12.67
CA ALA A 297 8.18 32.24 12.77
C ALA A 297 8.90 32.46 11.43
N HIS A 298 8.26 32.10 10.31
CA HIS A 298 8.83 32.22 8.96
C HIS A 298 8.25 33.38 8.15
N ASN A 299 7.47 34.27 8.78
CA ASN A 299 6.80 35.40 8.12
C ASN A 299 5.95 34.98 6.91
N ILE A 300 5.33 33.79 6.97
CA ILE A 300 4.36 33.37 5.97
C ILE A 300 3.07 34.17 6.19
N PRO A 301 2.54 34.86 5.16
CA PRO A 301 1.29 35.58 5.30
C PRO A 301 0.14 34.63 5.71
N SER A 302 -0.39 34.82 6.90
CA SER A 302 -1.57 34.13 7.43
C SER A 302 -2.48 35.14 8.16
N PRO A 303 -3.77 34.86 8.35
CA PRO A 303 -4.65 35.76 9.10
C PRO A 303 -4.12 35.97 10.52
N LYS A 304 -4.41 37.14 11.13
CA LYS A 304 -3.98 37.40 12.52
C LYS A 304 -4.52 36.29 13.42
N THR A 305 -3.61 35.61 14.11
CA THR A 305 -3.94 34.44 14.93
C THR A 305 -3.36 34.62 16.32
N LYS A 306 -4.15 34.29 17.35
CA LYS A 306 -3.73 34.27 18.75
C LYS A 306 -4.12 32.93 19.36
N ILE A 307 -3.18 32.29 20.04
CA ILE A 307 -3.42 31.06 20.80
C ILE A 307 -3.92 31.46 22.18
N LEU A 308 -5.03 30.87 22.61
CA LEU A 308 -5.64 31.11 23.91
C LEU A 308 -5.50 29.86 24.77
N GLN A 309 -5.21 30.08 26.05
CA GLN A 309 -4.98 29.02 27.02
C GLN A 309 -6.07 29.01 28.09
N LYS A 310 -6.50 27.81 28.48
CA LYS A 310 -7.50 27.64 29.53
C LYS A 310 -7.01 28.20 30.87
N GLY A 311 -7.84 28.99 31.53
CA GLY A 311 -7.54 29.58 32.85
C GLY A 311 -6.67 30.83 32.81
N VAL A 312 -6.17 31.25 31.63
CA VAL A 312 -5.49 32.54 31.45
C VAL A 312 -6.53 33.57 31.00
N HIS A 313 -6.56 34.75 31.63
CA HIS A 313 -7.48 35.85 31.27
C HIS A 313 -7.12 36.57 29.96
N GLU A 314 -6.19 36.02 29.18
CA GLU A 314 -5.81 36.60 27.91
C GLU A 314 -6.96 36.44 26.90
N THR A 315 -7.46 37.58 26.42
CA THR A 315 -8.48 37.62 25.38
C THR A 315 -7.83 37.89 24.03
N ALA A 316 -8.48 37.44 22.95
CA ALA A 316 -8.19 37.91 21.60
C ALA A 316 -8.79 39.31 21.34
N GLN A 317 -9.69 39.77 22.22
CA GLN A 317 -10.36 41.07 22.11
C GLN A 317 -9.34 42.22 22.20
N GLY A 318 -9.35 43.12 21.21
CA GLY A 318 -8.40 44.21 21.07
C GLY A 318 -7.16 43.87 20.23
N TYR A 319 -6.90 42.58 19.97
CA TYR A 319 -5.90 42.14 18.98
C TYR A 319 -6.55 41.74 17.65
N ILE A 320 -7.73 41.10 17.71
CA ILE A 320 -8.54 40.69 16.56
C ILE A 320 -9.94 41.30 16.70
N ASP A 321 -10.39 41.98 15.65
CA ASP A 321 -11.74 42.53 15.58
C ASP A 321 -12.77 41.44 15.25
N PHE A 322 -14.03 41.70 15.61
CA PHE A 322 -15.12 40.80 15.24
C PHE A 322 -15.52 40.98 13.76
N PRO A 323 -15.91 39.89 13.07
CA PRO A 323 -16.02 38.53 13.58
C PRO A 323 -14.68 37.79 13.69
N VAL A 324 -14.57 36.88 14.65
CA VAL A 324 -13.39 36.04 14.89
C VAL A 324 -13.73 34.56 14.72
N VAL A 325 -12.80 33.79 14.17
CA VAL A 325 -12.90 32.34 14.00
C VAL A 325 -12.17 31.64 15.13
N LEU A 326 -12.88 30.81 15.88
CA LEU A 326 -12.35 29.97 16.95
C LEU A 326 -12.17 28.54 16.44
N LYS A 327 -10.98 27.97 16.63
CA LYS A 327 -10.62 26.62 16.16
C LYS A 327 -10.00 25.80 17.29
N ILE A 328 -10.34 24.52 17.36
CA ILE A 328 -9.58 23.56 18.16
C ILE A 328 -8.29 23.14 17.43
N PRO A 329 -7.19 22.84 18.16
CA PRO A 329 -5.92 22.42 17.57
C PRO A 329 -6.03 21.15 16.75
N ASP A 330 -6.65 20.11 17.31
CA ASP A 330 -6.86 18.79 16.71
C ASP A 330 -8.28 18.72 16.13
N GLY A 331 -8.39 18.78 14.80
CA GLY A 331 -9.68 18.61 14.14
C GLY A 331 -9.57 18.60 12.62
N SER A 332 -10.08 17.56 11.98
CA SER A 332 -10.24 17.48 10.52
C SER A 332 -11.66 17.91 10.10
N PHE A 333 -11.82 18.31 8.84
CA PHE A 333 -13.12 18.61 8.19
C PHE A 333 -14.02 19.64 8.89
N SER A 334 -13.46 20.79 9.29
CA SER A 334 -14.23 21.90 9.91
C SER A 334 -14.96 21.54 11.22
N ARG A 335 -14.75 20.34 11.78
CA ARG A 335 -15.24 20.00 13.13
C ARG A 335 -14.42 20.80 14.14
N GLY A 336 -15.11 21.60 14.95
CA GLY A 336 -14.47 22.48 15.93
C GLY A 336 -14.03 23.85 15.40
N VAL A 337 -14.56 24.30 14.25
CA VAL A 337 -14.39 25.67 13.73
C VAL A 337 -15.68 26.46 13.91
N TYR A 338 -15.64 27.52 14.71
CA TYR A 338 -16.79 28.36 15.05
C TYR A 338 -16.51 29.82 14.71
N LYS A 339 -17.54 30.56 14.28
CA LYS A 339 -17.45 31.99 14.04
C LYS A 339 -18.21 32.73 15.14
N ALA A 340 -17.53 33.63 15.84
CA ALA A 340 -18.12 34.54 16.81
C ALA A 340 -18.23 35.93 16.19
N ASN A 341 -19.45 36.49 16.15
CA ASN A 341 -19.72 37.80 15.55
C ASN A 341 -19.63 38.95 16.56
N ASP A 342 -19.65 38.64 17.86
CA ASP A 342 -19.54 39.62 18.93
C ASP A 342 -18.87 39.03 20.19
N ALA A 343 -18.69 39.89 21.19
CA ALA A 343 -18.04 39.55 22.46
C ALA A 343 -18.82 38.52 23.28
N ALA A 344 -20.15 38.50 23.21
CA ALA A 344 -20.98 37.57 23.96
C ALA A 344 -20.91 36.16 23.34
N GLU A 345 -21.00 36.07 22.01
CA GLU A 345 -20.81 34.83 21.26
C GLU A 345 -19.39 34.27 21.46
N TYR A 346 -18.37 35.14 21.44
CA TYR A 346 -17.00 34.75 21.69
C TYR A 346 -16.83 34.10 23.07
N LYS A 347 -17.36 34.72 24.12
CA LYS A 347 -17.27 34.16 25.47
C LYS A 347 -17.96 32.81 25.57
N ALA A 348 -19.19 32.69 25.05
CA ALA A 348 -19.93 31.45 25.07
C ALA A 348 -19.21 30.31 24.29
N LEU A 349 -18.65 30.63 23.13
CA LEU A 349 -17.94 29.65 22.30
C LEU A 349 -16.59 29.25 22.89
N THR A 350 -15.82 30.20 23.44
CA THR A 350 -14.55 29.89 24.13
C THR A 350 -14.80 29.02 25.37
N ASP A 351 -15.79 29.35 26.20
CA ASP A 351 -16.17 28.53 27.37
C ASP A 351 -16.59 27.11 26.98
N LYS A 352 -17.26 26.96 25.83
CA LYS A 352 -17.61 25.66 25.28
C LYS A 352 -16.37 24.89 24.82
N LEU A 353 -15.51 25.51 24.00
CA LEU A 353 -14.33 24.87 23.42
C LEU A 353 -13.31 24.46 24.49
N PHE A 354 -13.13 25.25 25.55
CA PHE A 354 -12.23 24.91 26.66
C PHE A 354 -12.70 23.74 27.53
N LYS A 355 -13.92 23.23 27.32
CA LYS A 355 -14.34 21.94 27.89
C LYS A 355 -13.72 20.75 27.16
N GLU A 356 -13.36 20.94 25.89
CA GLU A 356 -12.87 19.89 24.99
C GLU A 356 -11.35 19.98 24.74
N SER A 357 -10.74 21.16 24.91
CA SER A 357 -9.29 21.36 24.72
C SER A 357 -8.72 22.37 25.72
N ASP A 358 -7.43 22.24 26.05
CA ASP A 358 -6.72 23.22 26.90
C ASP A 358 -6.22 24.44 26.10
N LEU A 359 -6.14 24.31 24.77
CA LEU A 359 -5.72 25.36 23.85
C LEU A 359 -6.77 25.56 22.77
N ILE A 360 -7.00 26.80 22.37
CA ILE A 360 -7.83 27.14 21.20
C ILE A 360 -7.14 28.22 20.39
N LEU A 361 -7.38 28.26 19.09
CA LEU A 361 -6.91 29.35 18.24
C LEU A 361 -8.04 30.33 17.99
N ALA A 362 -7.78 31.62 18.21
CA ALA A 362 -8.60 32.71 17.71
C ALA A 362 -7.92 33.32 16.48
N GLN A 363 -8.62 33.34 15.35
CA GLN A 363 -8.10 33.76 14.07
C GLN A 363 -9.03 34.78 13.42
N GLU A 364 -8.46 35.83 12.83
CA GLU A 364 -9.17 36.84 12.05
C GLU A 364 -10.02 36.21 10.94
N PHE A 365 -11.29 36.64 10.85
CA PHE A 365 -12.17 36.19 9.78
C PHE A 365 -11.90 36.98 8.50
N LEU A 366 -11.40 36.28 7.47
CA LEU A 366 -11.24 36.83 6.13
C LEU A 366 -12.35 36.32 5.21
N TYR A 367 -13.20 37.23 4.75
CA TYR A 367 -14.21 36.92 3.74
C TYR A 367 -13.61 36.92 2.34
N THR A 368 -13.90 35.86 1.59
CA THR A 368 -13.54 35.68 0.18
C THR A 368 -14.69 34.95 -0.52
N GLU A 369 -14.90 35.23 -1.81
CA GLU A 369 -15.94 34.55 -2.60
C GLU A 369 -15.61 33.07 -2.85
N PHE A 370 -14.32 32.75 -2.85
CA PHE A 370 -13.77 31.42 -3.02
C PHE A 370 -12.47 31.28 -2.22
N ASP A 371 -12.08 30.04 -1.95
CA ASP A 371 -10.77 29.68 -1.42
C ASP A 371 -9.99 28.91 -2.49
N TRP A 372 -8.71 29.23 -2.64
CA TRP A 372 -7.80 28.47 -3.48
C TRP A 372 -7.33 27.23 -2.73
N ARG A 373 -7.24 26.11 -3.45
CA ARG A 373 -6.44 24.96 -3.03
C ARG A 373 -5.38 24.68 -4.07
N ILE A 374 -4.13 24.77 -3.64
CA ILE A 374 -2.97 24.48 -4.48
C ILE A 374 -2.39 23.14 -4.05
N GLY A 375 -2.51 22.15 -4.93
CA GLY A 375 -1.82 20.87 -4.76
C GLY A 375 -0.34 21.03 -5.07
N ILE A 376 0.53 20.60 -4.18
CA ILE A 376 1.99 20.69 -4.30
C ILE A 376 2.57 19.30 -4.08
N LEU A 377 3.41 18.86 -5.00
CA LEU A 377 4.12 17.59 -4.92
C LEU A 377 5.62 17.87 -5.05
N ASN A 378 6.43 17.44 -4.07
CA ASN A 378 7.89 17.59 -4.15
C ASN A 378 8.31 19.04 -4.48
N HIS A 379 7.75 20.00 -3.74
CA HIS A 379 7.97 21.43 -3.89
C HIS A 379 7.62 22.04 -5.26
N GLN A 380 6.81 21.34 -6.07
CA GLN A 380 6.29 21.82 -7.35
C GLN A 380 4.77 21.88 -7.31
N PRO A 381 4.12 22.96 -7.80
CA PRO A 381 2.67 22.98 -7.91
C PRO A 381 2.20 21.93 -8.93
N LEU A 382 1.22 21.13 -8.52
CA LEU A 382 0.63 20.04 -9.30
C LEU A 382 -0.72 20.43 -9.89
N TYR A 383 -1.62 20.99 -9.08
CA TYR A 383 -2.95 21.42 -9.52
C TYR A 383 -3.38 22.67 -8.74
N ALA A 384 -4.39 23.37 -9.27
CA ALA A 384 -5.01 24.50 -8.60
C ALA A 384 -6.53 24.49 -8.79
N CYS A 385 -7.26 24.56 -7.67
CA CYS A 385 -8.72 24.62 -7.65
C CYS A 385 -9.18 25.86 -6.88
N GLN A 386 -10.32 26.40 -7.28
CA GLN A 386 -11.11 27.35 -6.49
C GLN A 386 -12.36 26.64 -6.01
N TYR A 387 -12.62 26.67 -4.71
CA TYR A 387 -13.89 26.23 -4.14
C TYR A 387 -14.70 27.45 -3.71
N PHE A 388 -15.89 27.59 -4.28
CA PHE A 388 -16.76 28.74 -4.02
C PHE A 388 -17.61 28.50 -2.77
N MET A 389 -17.80 29.57 -1.99
CA MET A 389 -18.65 29.52 -0.80
C MET A 389 -20.12 29.30 -1.19
N SER A 390 -20.85 28.49 -0.42
CA SER A 390 -22.29 28.30 -0.58
C SER A 390 -23.03 29.63 -0.35
N ARG A 391 -24.05 29.94 -1.17
CA ARG A 391 -24.82 31.20 -1.15
C ARG A 391 -25.48 31.54 0.20
N LYS A 392 -25.50 30.62 1.17
CA LYS A 392 -26.08 30.82 2.50
C LYS A 392 -25.14 30.43 3.66
N HIS A 393 -23.90 30.00 3.42
CA HIS A 393 -23.01 29.55 4.50
C HIS A 393 -21.52 29.72 4.15
N TRP A 394 -20.75 30.21 5.11
CA TRP A 394 -19.30 30.42 5.01
C TRP A 394 -18.45 29.14 5.17
N GLN A 395 -19.10 27.99 5.40
CA GLN A 395 -18.47 26.66 5.48
C GLN A 395 -18.73 25.90 4.18
N ILE A 396 -17.71 25.19 3.69
CA ILE A 396 -17.74 24.47 2.41
C ILE A 396 -18.55 23.16 2.49
N LEU A 397 -18.74 22.61 3.70
CA LEU A 397 -19.47 21.36 3.93
C LEU A 397 -20.57 21.55 4.98
N LYS A 398 -21.81 21.22 4.63
CA LYS A 398 -22.89 20.97 5.59
C LYS A 398 -23.54 19.63 5.25
N HIS A 399 -23.69 18.77 6.25
CA HIS A 399 -24.67 17.70 6.22
C HIS A 399 -26.04 18.33 6.53
N ASP A 400 -26.97 18.35 5.59
CA ASP A 400 -28.35 18.65 5.94
C ASP A 400 -28.96 17.50 6.77
N ALA A 401 -30.10 17.74 7.42
CA ALA A 401 -30.80 16.72 8.22
C ALA A 401 -31.39 15.57 7.38
N LEU A 402 -31.19 15.59 6.07
CA LEU A 402 -31.68 14.63 5.07
C LEU A 402 -30.54 13.89 4.33
N GLY A 403 -29.27 14.16 4.67
CA GLY A 403 -28.10 13.51 4.09
C GLY A 403 -27.63 14.04 2.72
N HIS A 404 -28.17 15.15 2.21
CA HIS A 404 -27.65 15.78 1.00
C HIS A 404 -26.45 16.70 1.33
N VAL A 405 -25.32 16.41 0.70
CA VAL A 405 -24.13 17.26 0.71
C VAL A 405 -24.25 18.24 -0.46
N GLU A 406 -24.55 19.51 -0.17
CA GLU A 406 -24.46 20.59 -1.16
C GLU A 406 -22.98 21.00 -1.27
N GLU A 407 -22.22 20.34 -2.15
CA GLU A 407 -20.84 20.77 -2.43
C GLU A 407 -20.85 22.12 -3.16
N GLY A 408 -20.04 23.06 -2.68
CA GLY A 408 -19.84 24.35 -3.36
C GLY A 408 -19.41 24.15 -4.81
N ARG A 409 -19.78 25.10 -5.69
CA ARG A 409 -19.24 25.09 -7.07
C ARG A 409 -17.71 25.12 -6.99
N PHE A 410 -17.05 24.44 -7.91
CA PHE A 410 -15.59 24.46 -8.03
C PHE A 410 -15.17 24.90 -9.42
N LYS A 411 -13.95 25.42 -9.52
CA LYS A 411 -13.29 25.74 -10.79
C LYS A 411 -11.83 25.33 -10.74
N THR A 412 -11.43 24.46 -11.66
CA THR A 412 -10.04 24.03 -11.79
C THR A 412 -9.30 24.91 -12.79
N TRP A 413 -8.09 25.32 -12.43
CA TRP A 413 -7.23 26.19 -13.22
C TRP A 413 -5.96 25.45 -13.63
N ARG A 414 -5.38 25.84 -14.76
CA ARG A 414 -4.00 25.46 -15.06
C ARG A 414 -3.10 26.22 -14.09
N VAL A 415 -2.10 25.55 -13.54
CA VAL A 415 -1.15 26.15 -12.59
C VAL A 415 -0.57 27.48 -13.11
N GLN A 416 -0.22 27.54 -14.39
CA GLN A 416 0.31 28.74 -15.05
C GLN A 416 -0.64 29.94 -15.09
N ASP A 417 -1.95 29.72 -14.94
CA ASP A 417 -2.97 30.77 -14.99
C ASP A 417 -3.32 31.28 -13.57
N VAL A 418 -2.73 30.67 -12.53
CA VAL A 418 -2.92 31.08 -11.13
C VAL A 418 -2.05 32.32 -10.84
N PRO A 419 -2.58 33.33 -10.11
CA PRO A 419 -1.76 34.48 -9.73
C PRO A 419 -0.47 34.07 -9.01
N HIS A 420 0.67 34.59 -9.46
CA HIS A 420 1.99 34.24 -8.90
C HIS A 420 2.06 34.35 -7.38
N LYS A 421 1.51 35.43 -6.80
CA LYS A 421 1.47 35.61 -5.33
C LYS A 421 0.78 34.47 -4.59
N VAL A 422 -0.24 33.85 -5.18
CA VAL A 422 -0.95 32.69 -4.59
C VAL A 422 -0.05 31.47 -4.59
N LEU A 423 0.63 31.21 -5.72
CA LEU A 423 1.58 30.10 -5.84
C LEU A 423 2.80 30.27 -4.93
N ASP A 424 3.38 31.46 -4.86
CA ASP A 424 4.57 31.75 -4.06
C ASP A 424 4.30 31.51 -2.57
N VAL A 425 3.17 32.03 -2.08
CA VAL A 425 2.74 31.85 -0.69
C VAL A 425 2.44 30.37 -0.40
N ALA A 426 1.72 29.67 -1.30
CA ALA A 426 1.44 28.25 -1.13
C ALA A 426 2.72 27.39 -1.10
N LEU A 427 3.66 27.66 -2.02
CA LEU A 427 4.94 26.96 -2.11
C LEU A 427 5.82 27.21 -0.88
N ALA A 428 5.87 28.46 -0.40
CA ALA A 428 6.61 28.81 0.81
C ALA A 428 6.07 28.03 2.02
N SER A 429 4.75 27.92 2.17
CA SER A 429 4.13 27.16 3.27
C SER A 429 4.42 25.67 3.19
N ALA A 430 4.25 25.04 2.03
CA ALA A 430 4.47 23.59 1.88
C ALA A 430 5.94 23.19 2.13
N ARG A 431 6.90 24.04 1.73
CA ARG A 431 8.34 23.81 1.97
C ARG A 431 8.72 23.71 3.44
N LEU A 432 7.99 24.38 4.34
CA LEU A 432 8.24 24.30 5.78
C LEU A 432 7.81 22.95 6.38
N ILE A 433 6.92 22.22 5.71
CA ILE A 433 6.42 20.93 6.17
C ILE A 433 7.35 19.81 5.70
N GLY A 434 7.56 19.70 4.38
CA GLY A 434 8.35 18.65 3.76
C GLY A 434 8.23 18.62 2.24
N ASP A 435 8.59 17.48 1.65
CA ASP A 435 8.60 17.25 0.20
C ASP A 435 7.46 16.35 -0.30
N GLY A 436 6.50 15.99 0.56
CA GLY A 436 5.38 15.12 0.26
C GLY A 436 4.36 15.68 -0.74
N LEU A 437 3.13 15.17 -0.66
CA LEU A 437 1.97 15.72 -1.37
C LEU A 437 1.18 16.59 -0.39
N PHE A 438 1.01 17.87 -0.71
CA PHE A 438 0.29 18.81 0.15
C PHE A 438 -0.80 19.54 -0.60
N GLY A 439 -1.91 19.84 0.07
CA GLY A 439 -2.90 20.80 -0.41
C GLY A 439 -2.89 22.02 0.47
N VAL A 440 -2.52 23.16 -0.10
CA VAL A 440 -2.43 24.41 0.64
C VAL A 440 -3.66 25.26 0.37
N ASP A 441 -4.33 25.66 1.45
CA ASP A 441 -5.50 26.52 1.39
C ASP A 441 -5.11 27.97 1.51
N VAL A 442 -5.54 28.75 0.52
CA VAL A 442 -5.14 30.13 0.37
C VAL A 442 -6.36 31.01 0.13
N LYS A 443 -6.48 32.06 0.94
CA LYS A 443 -7.43 33.14 0.71
C LYS A 443 -6.75 34.29 -0.03
N GLN A 444 -7.47 34.84 -1.00
CA GLN A 444 -7.03 36.01 -1.76
C GLN A 444 -8.02 37.15 -1.53
N THR A 445 -7.52 38.29 -1.04
CA THR A 445 -8.25 39.55 -0.98
C THR A 445 -7.75 40.50 -2.07
N ALA A 446 -8.35 41.70 -2.19
CA ALA A 446 -7.97 42.67 -3.21
C ALA A 446 -6.49 43.10 -3.15
N GLY A 447 -5.85 43.03 -1.97
CA GLY A 447 -4.46 43.48 -1.77
C GLY A 447 -3.46 42.40 -1.35
N SER A 448 -3.94 41.28 -0.77
CA SER A 448 -3.07 40.32 -0.07
C SER A 448 -3.52 38.87 -0.26
N VAL A 449 -2.60 37.97 0.03
CA VAL A 449 -2.77 36.52 -0.05
C VAL A 449 -2.40 35.94 1.31
N TYR A 450 -3.21 35.03 1.82
CA TYR A 450 -3.02 34.45 3.15
C TYR A 450 -3.19 32.93 3.11
N VAL A 451 -2.25 32.19 3.69
CA VAL A 451 -2.39 30.76 3.95
C VAL A 451 -3.28 30.53 5.15
N ILE A 452 -4.19 29.58 5.00
CA ILE A 452 -5.17 29.20 6.01
C ILE A 452 -4.76 27.91 6.68
N GLU A 453 -4.42 26.89 5.88
CA GLU A 453 -3.94 25.59 6.36
C GLU A 453 -3.16 24.84 5.28
N VAL A 454 -2.44 23.81 5.70
CA VAL A 454 -1.74 22.87 4.82
C VAL A 454 -2.24 21.47 5.18
N ASN A 455 -2.73 20.73 4.19
CA ASN A 455 -3.23 19.37 4.34
C ASN A 455 -2.18 18.39 3.81
N ASP A 456 -1.80 17.40 4.62
CA ASP A 456 -0.90 16.30 4.23
C ASP A 456 -1.58 15.28 3.31
N ASN A 457 -2.91 15.23 3.30
CA ASN A 457 -3.67 14.30 2.49
C ASN A 457 -4.75 15.01 1.64
N PRO A 458 -4.36 15.84 0.66
CA PRO A 458 -5.30 16.69 -0.07
C PRO A 458 -6.17 15.91 -1.06
N ASN A 459 -7.30 16.50 -1.47
CA ASN A 459 -8.19 15.91 -2.47
C ASN A 459 -7.49 15.63 -3.80
N LEU A 460 -7.84 14.53 -4.45
CA LEU A 460 -7.45 14.13 -5.81
C LEU A 460 -8.62 13.46 -6.53
N ASP A 461 -9.74 14.14 -6.62
CA ASP A 461 -10.98 13.65 -7.19
C ASP A 461 -11.00 13.72 -8.72
N ALA A 462 -11.39 12.61 -9.34
CA ALA A 462 -11.61 12.59 -10.78
C ALA A 462 -12.83 13.44 -11.12
N GLY A 463 -12.66 14.41 -12.02
CA GLY A 463 -13.64 15.41 -12.40
C GLY A 463 -13.44 16.77 -11.73
N ILE A 464 -12.52 16.89 -10.77
CA ILE A 464 -12.22 18.14 -10.04
C ILE A 464 -10.73 18.51 -10.24
N GLU A 465 -9.82 17.97 -9.44
CA GLU A 465 -8.39 18.33 -9.48
C GLU A 465 -7.73 17.90 -10.80
N ASP A 466 -8.25 16.85 -11.43
CA ASP A 466 -7.74 16.33 -12.69
C ASP A 466 -8.33 17.01 -13.94
N GLN A 467 -9.17 18.04 -13.83
CA GLN A 467 -9.80 18.65 -15.03
C GLN A 467 -8.78 19.22 -16.03
N CYS A 468 -7.66 19.77 -15.55
CA CYS A 468 -6.63 20.36 -16.41
C CYS A 468 -5.60 19.33 -16.89
N LEU A 469 -5.14 18.45 -16.00
CA LEU A 469 -4.06 17.50 -16.29
C LEU A 469 -4.56 16.11 -16.75
N GLY A 470 -5.81 15.77 -16.46
CA GLY A 470 -6.41 14.46 -16.75
C GLY A 470 -5.60 13.31 -16.15
N ASP A 471 -5.34 12.30 -16.97
CA ASP A 471 -4.55 11.11 -16.59
C ASP A 471 -3.10 11.47 -16.15
N GLU A 472 -2.57 12.63 -16.57
CA GLU A 472 -1.20 13.05 -16.27
C GLU A 472 -0.98 13.40 -14.80
N LEU A 473 -2.03 13.84 -14.09
CA LEU A 473 -1.98 14.10 -12.65
C LEU A 473 -1.60 12.82 -11.89
N TYR A 474 -2.29 11.72 -12.19
CA TYR A 474 -2.04 10.41 -11.58
C TYR A 474 -0.68 9.85 -11.97
N ALA A 475 -0.30 9.99 -13.25
CA ALA A 475 1.01 9.56 -13.74
C ALA A 475 2.16 10.33 -13.06
N THR A 476 1.99 11.63 -12.81
CA THR A 476 3.00 12.48 -12.15
C THR A 476 3.25 12.04 -10.71
N ILE A 477 2.19 11.76 -9.95
CA ILE A 477 2.31 11.25 -8.57
C ILE A 477 3.01 9.89 -8.56
N LEU A 478 2.63 8.97 -9.45
CA LEU A 478 3.27 7.64 -9.54
C LEU A 478 4.74 7.73 -9.98
N ARG A 479 5.08 8.63 -10.89
CA ARG A 479 6.49 8.89 -11.29
C ARG A 479 7.32 9.41 -10.12
N GLU A 480 6.74 10.21 -9.22
CA GLU A 480 7.43 10.65 -8.02
C GLU A 480 7.70 9.49 -7.05
N PHE A 481 6.75 8.57 -6.87
CA PHE A 481 7.01 7.33 -6.13
C PHE A 481 8.15 6.52 -6.76
N GLN A 482 8.13 6.29 -8.08
CA GLN A 482 9.20 5.57 -8.78
C GLN A 482 10.57 6.23 -8.54
N ARG A 483 10.65 7.55 -8.70
CA ARG A 483 11.88 8.33 -8.49
C ARG A 483 12.42 8.12 -7.06
N ARG A 484 11.57 8.18 -6.04
CA ARG A 484 11.96 7.96 -4.64
C ARG A 484 12.42 6.54 -4.36
N ILE A 485 11.75 5.54 -4.93
CA ILE A 485 12.14 4.13 -4.80
C ILE A 485 13.53 3.92 -5.42
N GLU A 486 13.77 4.48 -6.60
CA GLU A 486 15.06 4.39 -7.30
C GLU A 486 16.20 5.04 -6.52
N MET A 487 15.99 6.25 -6.00
CA MET A 487 17.00 6.93 -5.18
C MET A 487 17.37 6.14 -3.91
N ARG A 488 16.39 5.49 -3.27
CA ARG A 488 16.64 4.67 -2.07
C ARG A 488 17.37 3.36 -2.34
N ARG A 489 17.28 2.81 -3.57
CA ARG A 489 18.02 1.58 -3.93
C ARG A 489 19.48 1.85 -4.27
N TRP A 490 19.85 3.10 -4.52
CA TRP A 490 21.23 3.53 -4.82
C TRP A 490 21.98 4.14 -3.64
N ASN A 491 21.26 4.55 -2.58
CA ASN A 491 21.82 4.92 -1.28
C ASN A 491 21.87 3.70 -0.36
#